data_AF-A0A949MDV8-F1
#
_entry.id   AF-A0A949MDV8-F1
#
_cell.length_a   1.000
_cell.length_b   1.000
_cell.length_c   1.000
_cell.angle_alpha   90.00
_cell.angle_beta   90.00
_cell.angle_gamma   90.00
#
_symmetry.space_group_name_H-M   'P 1'
#
loop_
_entity.id
_entity.type
_entity.pdbx_description
1 polymer ?
#
loop_
_entity_poly.entity_id
_entity_poly.type
_entity_poly.pdbx_seq_one_letter_code
_entity_poly.pdbx_strand_id
1 'polypeptide(L)' 'VAPGVVYTTFHHPVTQANVITTDYSDWATNCPEYKVTAVQVSLSNGPTEWQTEYQAHSDQARRIVPPVAAE' A
#
# COMPACT_ATOMS: atom_id res chain seq x y z
N VAL A 1 11.22 -13.76 14.24
CA VAL A 1 10.95 -12.44 14.87
C VAL A 1 10.72 -12.65 16.36
N ALA A 2 11.03 -11.66 17.21
CA ALA A 2 10.78 -11.76 18.65
C ALA A 2 9.26 -11.68 18.95
N PRO A 3 8.78 -12.22 20.08
CA PRO A 3 7.38 -12.04 20.50
C PRO A 3 7.01 -10.55 20.55
N GLY A 4 5.86 -10.18 19.98
CA GLY A 4 5.42 -8.78 19.86
C GLY A 4 6.02 -8.01 18.68
N VAL A 5 6.85 -8.64 17.84
CA VAL A 5 7.43 -8.01 16.64
C VAL A 5 6.94 -8.71 15.38
N VAL A 6 6.47 -7.92 14.42
CA VAL A 6 6.03 -8.41 13.09
C VAL A 6 6.97 -7.87 12.02
N TYR A 7 7.16 -8.64 10.95
CA TYR A 7 7.94 -8.24 9.79
C TYR A 7 7.11 -8.45 8.52
N THR A 8 7.14 -7.46 7.62
CA THR A 8 6.47 -7.51 6.32
C THR A 8 7.39 -6.95 5.23
N THR A 9 7.02 -7.12 3.96
CA THR A 9 7.76 -6.56 2.83
C THR A 9 6.81 -5.86 1.86
N PHE A 10 7.33 -4.90 1.10
CA PHE A 10 6.55 -4.03 0.21
C PHE A 10 6.84 -4.27 -1.28
N HIS A 11 7.48 -5.39 -1.63
CA HIS A 11 7.91 -5.68 -3.01
C HIS A 11 6.74 -5.82 -4.00
N HIS A 12 5.60 -6.35 -3.57
CA HIS A 12 4.44 -6.59 -4.43
C HIS A 12 3.38 -5.51 -4.24
N PRO A 13 2.98 -4.77 -5.29
CA PRO A 13 2.07 -3.63 -5.14
C PRO A 13 0.64 -4.03 -4.74
N VAL A 14 0.21 -5.28 -4.99
CA VAL A 14 -1.13 -5.76 -4.61
C VAL A 14 -1.37 -5.68 -3.11
N THR A 15 -0.34 -5.91 -2.29
CA THR A 15 -0.51 -5.98 -0.83
C THR A 15 -0.75 -4.61 -0.19
N GLN A 16 -0.28 -3.53 -0.85
CA GLN A 16 -0.40 -2.15 -0.35
C GLN A 16 0.19 -1.96 1.08
N ALA A 17 1.36 -2.55 1.35
CA ALA A 17 1.95 -2.58 2.69
C ALA A 17 2.09 -1.19 3.36
N ASN A 18 2.48 -0.17 2.58
CA ASN A 18 2.74 1.17 3.11
C ASN A 18 1.46 1.95 3.49
N VAL A 19 0.27 1.41 3.26
CA VAL A 19 -0.99 1.96 3.80
C VAL A 19 -1.05 1.84 5.32
N ILE A 20 -0.36 0.84 5.87
CA ILE A 20 -0.27 0.65 7.32
C ILE A 20 0.79 1.56 7.93
N THR A 21 1.81 1.98 7.16
CA THR A 21 2.85 2.90 7.65
C THR A 21 2.25 4.26 8.01
N THR A 22 2.64 4.77 9.18
CA THR A 22 2.21 6.08 9.68
C THR A 22 2.89 7.24 8.96
N ASP A 23 2.46 8.45 9.26
CA ASP A 23 3.07 9.71 8.81
C ASP A 23 4.26 10.19 9.67
N TYR A 24 4.60 9.47 10.76
CA TYR A 24 5.78 9.79 11.56
C TYR A 24 7.07 9.75 10.75
N SER A 25 7.95 10.72 11.04
CA SER A 25 9.21 10.91 10.34
C SER A 25 10.28 11.51 11.24
N ASP A 26 11.54 11.34 10.82
CA ASP A 26 12.68 11.99 11.44
C ASP A 26 12.59 13.52 11.32
N TRP A 27 12.88 14.21 12.43
CA TRP A 27 12.74 15.66 12.53
C TRP A 27 13.70 16.45 11.63
N ALA A 28 14.86 15.87 11.28
CA ALA A 28 15.89 16.58 10.52
C ALA A 28 15.72 16.42 9.01
N THR A 29 15.36 15.21 8.56
CA THR A 29 15.35 14.85 7.14
C THR A 29 13.96 14.55 6.60
N ASN A 30 12.95 14.48 7.46
CA ASN A 30 11.61 14.00 7.13
C ASN A 30 11.63 12.57 6.56
N CYS A 31 12.66 11.76 6.89
CA CYS A 31 12.73 10.36 6.51
C CYS A 31 11.63 9.57 7.27
N PRO A 32 10.71 8.89 6.57
CA PRO A 32 9.55 8.24 7.18
C PRO A 32 9.91 7.02 8.04
N GLU A 33 9.11 6.79 9.07
CA GLU A 33 9.27 5.68 10.02
C GLU A 33 8.71 4.36 9.47
N TYR A 34 9.44 3.72 8.54
CA TYR A 34 9.03 2.44 7.97
C TYR A 34 9.21 1.22 8.89
N LYS A 35 10.00 1.34 9.95
CA LYS A 35 10.42 0.18 10.76
C LYS A 35 9.60 0.00 12.03
N VAL A 36 8.78 0.98 12.41
CA VAL A 36 7.97 0.94 13.63
C VAL A 36 6.58 1.44 13.29
N THR A 37 5.59 0.59 13.54
CA THR A 37 4.17 0.92 13.40
C THR A 37 3.41 0.01 14.34
N ALA A 38 2.54 0.57 15.17
CA ALA A 38 1.66 -0.21 16.03
C ALA A 38 0.56 -0.86 15.18
N VAL A 39 0.44 -2.20 15.24
CA VAL A 39 -0.51 -2.97 14.43
C VAL A 39 -1.28 -3.98 15.26
N GLN A 40 -2.47 -4.35 14.79
CA GLN A 40 -3.24 -5.48 15.27
C GLN A 40 -3.27 -6.56 14.17
N VAL A 41 -2.92 -7.80 14.52
CA VAL A 41 -2.95 -8.93 13.58
C VAL A 41 -4.08 -9.88 13.97
N SER A 42 -4.95 -10.20 13.01
CA SER A 42 -6.07 -11.14 13.19
C SER A 42 -6.25 -12.01 11.93
N LEU A 43 -6.94 -13.14 12.09
CA LEU A 43 -7.31 -13.99 10.96
C LEU A 43 -8.42 -13.32 10.14
N SER A 44 -8.29 -13.40 8.81
CA SER A 44 -9.26 -12.90 7.84
C SER A 44 -9.23 -13.77 6.58
N ASN A 45 -10.26 -13.64 5.74
CA ASN A 45 -10.56 -14.54 4.61
C ASN A 45 -10.76 -13.79 3.28
N GLY A 46 -10.75 -12.45 3.28
CA GLY A 46 -10.94 -11.63 2.08
C GLY A 46 -9.91 -10.50 1.98
N PRO A 47 -9.78 -9.87 0.79
CA PRO A 47 -8.98 -8.66 0.60
C PRO A 47 -9.58 -7.49 1.38
N THR A 48 -8.77 -6.46 1.62
CA THR A 48 -9.28 -5.24 2.26
C THR A 48 -10.11 -4.40 1.28
N GLU A 49 -10.98 -3.55 1.82
CA GLU A 49 -11.72 -2.55 1.04
C GLU A 49 -10.74 -1.68 0.24
N TRP A 50 -9.70 -1.16 0.90
CA TRP A 50 -8.62 -0.39 0.26
C TRP A 50 -7.99 -1.12 -0.93
N GLN A 51 -7.65 -2.41 -0.78
CA GLN A 51 -7.07 -3.19 -1.87
C GLN A 51 -8.01 -3.29 -3.08
N THR A 52 -9.31 -3.47 -2.82
CA THR A 52 -10.35 -3.57 -3.85
C THR A 52 -10.52 -2.24 -4.59
N GLU A 53 -10.63 -1.14 -3.84
CA GLU A 53 -10.76 0.21 -4.40
C GLU A 53 -9.53 0.62 -5.21
N TYR A 54 -8.34 0.37 -4.67
CA TYR A 54 -7.09 0.71 -5.36
C TYR A 54 -6.93 -0.08 -6.66
N GLN A 55 -7.33 -1.36 -6.69
CA GLN A 55 -7.34 -2.15 -7.93
C GLN A 55 -8.31 -1.56 -8.96
N ALA A 56 -9.55 -1.27 -8.56
CA ALA A 56 -10.54 -0.68 -9.46
C ALA A 56 -10.06 0.68 -10.02
N HIS A 57 -9.49 1.53 -9.17
CA HIS A 57 -8.91 2.80 -9.58
C HIS A 57 -7.73 2.61 -10.54
N SER A 58 -6.82 1.69 -10.22
CA SER A 58 -5.65 1.39 -11.04
C SER A 58 -6.04 0.88 -12.44
N ASP A 59 -7.05 0.03 -12.55
CA ASP A 59 -7.52 -0.50 -13.83
C ASP A 59 -8.15 0.59 -14.71
N GLN A 60 -8.91 1.50 -14.10
CA GLN A 60 -9.49 2.64 -14.80
C GLN A 60 -8.40 3.64 -15.25
N ALA A 61 -7.45 3.95 -14.37
CA ALA A 61 -6.42 4.97 -14.61
C ALA A 61 -5.36 4.53 -15.64
N ARG A 62 -5.10 3.21 -15.76
CA ARG A 62 -4.13 2.67 -16.75
C ARG A 62 -4.70 2.54 -18.17
N ARG A 63 -6.01 2.74 -18.36
CA ARG A 63 -6.65 2.63 -19.66
C ARG A 63 -6.35 3.85 -20.52
N ILE A 64 -5.65 3.65 -21.64
CA ILE A 64 -5.42 4.68 -22.66
C ILE A 64 -6.41 4.45 -23.82
N VAL A 65 -7.09 5.51 -24.25
CA VAL A 65 -7.90 5.47 -25.48
C VAL A 65 -6.95 5.62 -26.67
N PRO A 66 -6.98 4.71 -27.67
CA PRO A 66 -6.14 4.85 -28.85
C PRO A 66 -6.44 6.18 -29.57
N PRO A 67 -5.43 6.84 -30.17
CA PRO A 67 -5.65 8.08 -30.88
C PRO A 67 -6.66 7.85 -32.00
N VAL A 68 -7.71 8.67 -32.02
CA VAL A 68 -8.65 8.70 -33.16
C VAL A 68 -7.85 9.22 -34.35
N ALA A 69 -7.79 8.45 -35.43
CA ALA A 69 -7.10 8.88 -36.64
C ALA A 69 -7.70 10.22 -37.09
N ALA A 70 -6.86 11.24 -37.22
CA ALA A 70 -7.28 12.51 -37.80
C ALA A 70 -7.58 12.28 -39.29
N GLU A 71 -8.84 12.48 -39.70
CA GLU A 71 -9.21 12.69 -41.10
C GLU A 71 -8.75 14.06 -41.60
#